data_AF-A0A2G6QPB7-F1
#
_entry.id   AF-A0A2G6QPB7-F1
#
_cell.length_a   1.000
_cell.length_b   1.000
_cell.length_c   1.000
_cell.angle_alpha   90.00
_cell.angle_beta   90.00
_cell.angle_gamma   90.00
#
_symmetry.space_group_name_H-M   'P 1'
#
loop_
_entity.id
_entity.type
_entity.pdbx_description
1 polymer ?
#
loop_
_entity_poly.entity_id
_entity_poly.type
_entity_poly.pdbx_seq_one_letter_code
_entity_poly.pdbx_strand_id
1 'polypeptide(L)'
;MKNNAFKIKVLFSVLCFYFLIGATETNAQTTLEDGLRYIKKNEPDKAIAILYKETKNPNANPKVYLYLGVACIQSGKYLDAVTWLTTGKERDFTQKHLYSYNLGNAYFMQNLLEKAHTEYSEAIIQNANYASAFLNRANTEIKLEKFTAALQDYKTYLELKPNSPQRPAIEAIINLLEENEKQAELAKLAEEAKKIAEQKRKKEFLNNVNDSLNSIDNAESISAGSEGTIDYTEEGDLE
;
A
#
# COMPACT_ATOMS: atom_id res chain seq x y z
N MET A 1 50.95 -61.22 -40.75
CA MET A 1 49.62 -61.24 -40.11
C MET A 1 49.65 -60.60 -38.71
N LYS A 2 50.08 -59.33 -38.58
CA LYS A 2 50.07 -58.58 -37.31
C LYS A 2 49.77 -57.12 -37.63
N ASN A 3 48.49 -56.72 -37.70
CA ASN A 3 48.15 -55.28 -37.61
C ASN A 3 46.66 -54.94 -37.42
N ASN A 4 45.75 -55.92 -37.38
CA ASN A 4 44.32 -55.62 -37.23
C ASN A 4 43.82 -55.65 -35.77
N ALA A 5 44.54 -56.29 -34.85
CA ALA A 5 44.12 -56.36 -33.45
C ALA A 5 44.32 -55.05 -32.66
N PHE A 6 45.29 -54.21 -33.04
CA PHE A 6 45.58 -52.95 -32.34
C PHE A 6 44.63 -51.82 -32.76
N LYS A 7 44.27 -51.73 -34.06
CA LYS A 7 43.32 -50.73 -34.57
C LYS A 7 41.90 -50.91 -34.01
N ILE A 8 41.47 -52.15 -33.74
CA ILE A 8 40.13 -52.44 -33.19
C ILE A 8 40.03 -52.03 -31.70
N LYS A 9 41.08 -52.21 -30.90
CA LYS A 9 41.08 -51.79 -29.47
C LYS A 9 41.06 -50.27 -29.29
N VAL A 10 41.74 -49.53 -30.15
CA VAL A 10 41.73 -48.05 -30.10
C VAL A 10 40.38 -47.50 -30.58
N LEU A 11 39.76 -48.09 -31.60
CA LEU A 11 38.43 -47.67 -32.07
C LEU A 11 37.33 -47.92 -31.02
N PHE A 12 37.37 -49.06 -30.31
CA PHE A 12 36.39 -49.38 -29.26
C PHE A 12 36.56 -48.50 -28.01
N SER A 13 37.80 -48.15 -27.66
CA SER A 13 38.11 -47.24 -26.54
C SER A 13 37.61 -45.81 -26.82
N VAL A 14 37.78 -45.32 -28.04
CA VAL A 14 37.29 -43.99 -28.44
C VAL A 14 35.76 -43.99 -28.58
N LEU A 15 35.13 -45.07 -29.08
CA LEU A 15 33.66 -45.17 -29.12
C LEU A 15 33.02 -45.19 -27.72
N CYS A 16 33.62 -45.89 -26.76
CA CYS A 16 33.15 -45.87 -25.36
C CYS A 16 33.38 -44.51 -24.68
N PHE A 17 34.40 -43.76 -25.09
CA PHE A 17 34.63 -42.39 -24.59
C PHE A 17 33.64 -41.38 -25.16
N TYR A 18 33.23 -41.51 -26.43
CA TYR A 18 32.18 -40.66 -27.01
C TYR A 18 30.77 -41.05 -26.54
N PHE A 19 30.53 -42.31 -26.16
CA PHE A 19 29.24 -42.72 -25.58
C PHE A 19 29.09 -42.30 -24.11
N LEU A 20 30.19 -42.05 -23.39
CA LEU A 20 30.13 -41.49 -22.03
C LEU A 20 29.95 -39.96 -21.99
N ILE A 21 30.25 -39.26 -23.08
CA ILE A 21 30.10 -37.79 -23.19
C ILE A 21 28.77 -37.41 -23.88
N GLY A 22 28.07 -38.38 -24.48
CA GLY A 22 26.84 -38.15 -25.26
C GLY A 22 25.51 -38.30 -24.52
N ALA A 23 25.48 -38.45 -23.19
CA ALA A 23 24.26 -38.85 -22.45
C ALA A 23 23.76 -37.87 -21.38
N THR A 24 24.17 -36.59 -21.36
CA THR A 24 23.60 -35.63 -20.39
C THR A 24 23.34 -34.21 -20.93
N GLU A 25 23.15 -34.02 -22.25
CA GLU A 25 22.85 -32.67 -22.77
C GLU A 25 21.69 -32.58 -23.77
N THR A 26 20.76 -33.53 -23.79
CA THR A 26 19.50 -33.33 -24.52
C THR A 26 18.29 -33.78 -23.69
N ASN A 27 17.46 -32.80 -23.32
CA ASN A 27 16.22 -32.89 -22.55
C ASN A 27 16.32 -32.88 -21.01
N ALA A 28 17.15 -32.01 -20.43
CA ALA A 28 17.05 -31.68 -19.01
C ALA A 28 15.94 -30.65 -18.78
N GLN A 29 14.68 -31.06 -18.96
CA GLN A 29 13.53 -30.33 -18.43
C GLN A 29 13.76 -30.17 -16.92
N THR A 30 14.05 -28.95 -16.46
CA THR A 30 14.43 -28.75 -15.06
C THR A 30 13.20 -28.86 -14.15
N THR A 31 13.37 -29.32 -12.90
CA THR A 31 12.32 -29.36 -11.88
C THR A 31 11.58 -28.02 -11.76
N LEU A 32 12.30 -26.93 -11.97
CA LEU A 32 11.80 -25.55 -11.99
C LEU A 32 10.84 -25.30 -13.16
N GLU A 33 11.21 -25.73 -14.37
CA GLU A 33 10.37 -25.58 -15.58
C GLU A 33 9.08 -26.40 -15.49
N ASP A 34 9.16 -27.61 -14.90
CA ASP A 34 7.99 -28.42 -14.64
C ASP A 34 7.04 -27.74 -13.65
N GLY A 35 7.57 -27.21 -12.54
CA GLY A 35 6.78 -26.44 -11.58
C GLY A 35 6.09 -25.23 -12.22
N LEU A 36 6.81 -24.48 -13.05
CA LEU A 36 6.27 -23.36 -13.82
C LEU A 36 5.16 -23.78 -14.79
N ARG A 37 5.33 -24.92 -15.46
CA ARG A 37 4.32 -25.48 -16.37
C ARG A 37 3.04 -25.82 -15.60
N TYR A 38 3.14 -26.40 -14.41
CA TYR A 38 1.97 -26.71 -13.58
C TYR A 38 1.28 -25.44 -13.06
N ILE A 39 2.03 -24.41 -12.64
CA ILE A 39 1.48 -23.09 -12.28
C ILE A 39 0.68 -22.49 -13.44
N LYS A 40 1.24 -22.55 -14.67
CA LYS A 40 0.58 -22.01 -15.87
C LYS A 40 -0.70 -22.76 -16.25
N LYS A 41 -0.76 -24.07 -15.96
CA LYS A 41 -1.95 -24.91 -16.17
C LYS A 41 -2.98 -24.80 -15.04
N ASN A 42 -2.71 -23.98 -14.02
CA ASN A 42 -3.52 -23.90 -12.81
C ASN A 42 -3.62 -25.25 -12.07
N GLU A 43 -2.52 -25.99 -12.02
CA GLU A 43 -2.36 -27.24 -11.27
C GLU A 43 -1.40 -27.04 -10.08
N PRO A 44 -1.72 -26.14 -9.12
CA PRO A 44 -0.77 -25.65 -8.13
C PRO A 44 -0.24 -26.73 -7.18
N ASP A 45 -1.04 -27.72 -6.80
CA ASP A 45 -0.57 -28.79 -5.90
C ASP A 45 0.52 -29.67 -6.53
N LYS A 46 0.46 -29.90 -7.85
CA LYS A 46 1.53 -30.61 -8.57
C LYS A 46 2.79 -29.74 -8.65
N ALA A 47 2.63 -28.44 -8.88
CA ALA A 47 3.75 -27.50 -8.84
C ALA A 47 4.43 -27.52 -7.47
N ILE A 48 3.66 -27.45 -6.38
CA ILE A 48 4.16 -27.48 -5.00
C ILE A 48 4.98 -28.75 -4.75
N ALA A 49 4.46 -29.93 -5.11
CA ALA A 49 5.13 -31.20 -4.86
C ALA A 49 6.52 -31.28 -5.53
N ILE A 50 6.59 -30.83 -6.79
CA ILE A 50 7.82 -30.90 -7.60
C ILE A 50 8.81 -29.81 -7.16
N LEU A 51 8.35 -28.58 -6.96
CA LEU A 51 9.19 -27.48 -6.50
C LEU A 51 9.73 -27.72 -5.07
N TYR A 52 8.94 -28.31 -4.18
CA TYR A 52 9.39 -28.69 -2.84
C TYR A 52 10.57 -29.66 -2.88
N LYS A 53 10.55 -30.64 -3.79
CA LYS A 53 11.68 -31.57 -3.96
C LYS A 53 12.96 -30.83 -4.34
N GLU A 54 12.86 -29.81 -5.20
CA GLU A 54 14.01 -29.00 -5.60
C GLU A 54 14.60 -28.23 -4.42
N THR A 55 13.79 -27.77 -3.45
CA THR A 55 14.31 -27.07 -2.25
C THR A 55 15.28 -27.90 -1.40
N LYS A 56 15.32 -29.23 -1.60
CA LYS A 56 16.24 -30.14 -0.90
C LYS A 56 17.60 -30.25 -1.58
N ASN A 57 17.73 -29.75 -2.81
CA ASN A 57 18.99 -29.70 -3.52
C ASN A 57 19.85 -28.54 -2.97
N PRO A 58 21.09 -28.78 -2.49
CA PRO A 58 21.96 -27.71 -2.01
C PRO A 58 22.28 -26.64 -3.07
N ASN A 59 22.23 -27.03 -4.35
CA ASN A 59 22.46 -26.16 -5.50
C ASN A 59 21.15 -25.71 -6.17
N ALA A 60 20.02 -25.78 -5.46
CA ALA A 60 18.73 -25.38 -5.98
C ALA A 60 18.77 -23.93 -6.47
N ASN A 61 18.16 -23.68 -7.62
CA ASN A 61 17.96 -22.32 -8.10
C ASN A 61 17.11 -21.54 -7.07
N PRO A 62 17.58 -20.41 -6.52
CA PRO A 62 16.83 -19.64 -5.51
C PRO A 62 15.40 -19.27 -5.94
N LYS A 63 15.15 -19.15 -7.25
CA LYS A 63 13.81 -18.89 -7.81
C LYS A 63 12.78 -19.97 -7.47
N VAL A 64 13.20 -21.17 -7.07
CA VAL A 64 12.28 -22.23 -6.60
C VAL A 64 11.38 -21.72 -5.48
N TYR A 65 11.90 -20.92 -4.56
CA TYR A 65 11.16 -20.37 -3.43
C TYR A 65 10.08 -19.39 -3.89
N LEU A 66 10.38 -18.57 -4.91
CA LEU A 66 9.42 -17.64 -5.51
C LEU A 66 8.23 -18.42 -6.08
N TYR A 67 8.49 -19.40 -6.95
CA TYR A 67 7.43 -20.14 -7.62
C TYR A 67 6.68 -21.09 -6.70
N LEU A 68 7.35 -21.64 -5.69
CA LEU A 68 6.68 -22.42 -4.64
C LEU A 68 5.70 -21.54 -3.86
N GLY A 69 6.11 -20.31 -3.52
CA GLY A 69 5.24 -19.30 -2.92
C GLY A 69 4.05 -18.94 -3.81
N VAL A 70 4.28 -18.71 -5.10
CA VAL A 70 3.21 -18.43 -6.08
C VAL A 70 2.22 -19.60 -6.18
N ALA A 71 2.72 -20.84 -6.26
CA ALA A 71 1.87 -22.03 -6.30
C ALA A 71 1.06 -22.20 -4.99
N CYS A 72 1.67 -21.91 -3.84
CA CYS A 72 0.96 -21.88 -2.55
C CYS A 72 -0.16 -20.84 -2.55
N ILE A 73 0.06 -19.63 -3.07
CA ILE A 73 -1.00 -18.61 -3.21
C ILE A 73 -2.14 -19.12 -4.09
N GLN A 74 -1.82 -19.74 -5.24
CA GLN A 74 -2.83 -20.33 -6.15
C GLN A 74 -3.64 -21.45 -5.48
N SER A 75 -3.03 -22.26 -4.62
CA SER A 75 -3.71 -23.30 -3.82
C SER A 75 -4.39 -22.76 -2.55
N GLY A 76 -4.36 -21.45 -2.29
CA GLY A 76 -4.92 -20.86 -1.05
C GLY A 76 -4.11 -21.12 0.22
N LYS A 77 -2.90 -21.67 0.10
CA LYS A 77 -1.98 -22.00 1.20
C LYS A 77 -1.15 -20.77 1.57
N TYR A 78 -1.80 -19.72 2.05
CA TYR A 78 -1.15 -18.42 2.23
C TYR A 78 -0.06 -18.41 3.31
N LEU A 79 -0.21 -19.19 4.38
CA LEU A 79 0.84 -19.33 5.41
C LEU A 79 2.11 -19.95 4.83
N ASP A 80 1.98 -21.06 4.08
CA ASP A 80 3.11 -21.69 3.40
C ASP A 80 3.75 -20.73 2.39
N ALA A 81 2.92 -19.97 1.67
CA ALA A 81 3.42 -18.96 0.74
C ALA A 81 4.31 -17.93 1.43
N VAL A 82 3.89 -17.41 2.59
CA VAL A 82 4.70 -16.47 3.38
C VAL A 82 6.03 -17.09 3.79
N THR A 83 6.03 -18.35 4.26
CA THR A 83 7.28 -19.04 4.63
C THR A 83 8.26 -19.16 3.47
N TRP A 84 7.78 -19.64 2.31
CA TRP A 84 8.65 -19.84 1.15
C TRP A 84 9.14 -18.52 0.55
N LEU A 85 8.27 -17.52 0.46
CA LEU A 85 8.64 -16.22 -0.11
C LEU A 85 9.63 -15.46 0.78
N THR A 86 9.47 -15.48 2.11
CA THR A 86 10.45 -14.90 3.04
C THR A 86 11.80 -15.58 2.90
N THR A 87 11.83 -16.92 2.86
CA THR A 87 13.07 -17.68 2.65
C THR A 87 13.74 -17.32 1.33
N GLY A 88 12.96 -17.18 0.25
CA GLY A 88 13.48 -16.81 -1.06
C GLY A 88 14.01 -15.36 -1.12
N LYS A 89 13.33 -14.42 -0.47
CA LYS A 89 13.72 -13.00 -0.37
C LYS A 89 15.10 -12.81 0.27
N GLU A 90 15.48 -13.69 1.19
CA GLU A 90 16.80 -13.70 1.84
C GLU A 90 17.90 -14.35 1.00
N ARG A 91 17.54 -15.14 -0.03
CA ARG A 91 18.48 -15.93 -0.84
C ARG A 91 18.67 -15.41 -2.26
N ASP A 92 17.64 -14.77 -2.82
CA ASP A 92 17.64 -14.21 -4.18
C ASP A 92 17.59 -12.68 -4.12
N PHE A 93 18.77 -12.06 -4.24
CA PHE A 93 18.90 -10.60 -4.23
C PHE A 93 18.56 -9.94 -5.57
N THR A 94 18.33 -10.72 -6.64
CA THR A 94 18.09 -10.19 -8.00
C THR A 94 16.63 -9.88 -8.29
N GLN A 95 15.71 -10.55 -7.59
CA GLN A 95 14.27 -10.43 -7.83
C GLN A 95 13.48 -10.06 -6.57
N LYS A 96 14.11 -9.33 -5.63
CA LYS A 96 13.48 -8.92 -4.36
C LYS A 96 12.08 -8.35 -4.51
N HIS A 97 11.87 -7.50 -5.53
CA HIS A 97 10.54 -6.92 -5.80
C HIS A 97 9.45 -7.97 -6.05
N LEU A 98 9.76 -9.10 -6.70
CA LEU A 98 8.80 -10.18 -6.93
C LEU A 98 8.47 -10.92 -5.63
N TYR A 99 9.44 -11.13 -4.75
CA TYR A 99 9.17 -11.74 -3.45
C TYR A 99 8.29 -10.83 -2.58
N SER A 100 8.64 -9.55 -2.45
CA SER A 100 7.84 -8.60 -1.68
C SER A 100 6.43 -8.44 -2.27
N TYR A 101 6.29 -8.38 -3.60
CA TYR A 101 4.97 -8.33 -4.22
C TYR A 101 4.11 -9.57 -3.90
N ASN A 102 4.68 -10.77 -4.00
CA ASN A 102 3.94 -11.99 -3.71
C ASN A 102 3.67 -12.16 -2.21
N LEU A 103 4.56 -11.67 -1.33
CA LEU A 103 4.29 -11.59 0.11
C LEU A 103 3.10 -10.65 0.37
N GLY A 104 3.07 -9.50 -0.30
CA GLY A 104 1.94 -8.58 -0.28
C GLY A 104 0.64 -9.27 -0.66
N ASN A 105 0.65 -10.05 -1.75
CA ASN A 105 -0.52 -10.84 -2.18
C ASN A 105 -0.93 -11.88 -1.11
N ALA A 106 0.03 -12.62 -0.54
CA ALA A 106 -0.26 -13.61 0.49
C ALA A 106 -0.84 -12.97 1.76
N TYR A 107 -0.34 -11.80 2.18
CA TYR A 107 -0.90 -11.06 3.31
C TYR A 107 -2.27 -10.46 3.01
N PHE A 108 -2.48 -9.94 1.81
CA PHE A 108 -3.77 -9.41 1.38
C PHE A 108 -4.86 -10.50 1.42
N MET A 109 -4.56 -11.70 0.93
CA MET A 109 -5.49 -12.83 0.97
C MET A 109 -5.81 -13.32 2.39
N GLN A 110 -4.93 -13.03 3.36
CA GLN A 110 -5.15 -13.28 4.79
C GLN A 110 -5.84 -12.11 5.50
N ASN A 111 -6.25 -11.06 4.78
CA ASN A 111 -6.78 -9.81 5.33
C ASN A 111 -5.81 -9.09 6.29
N LEU A 112 -4.51 -9.36 6.17
CA LEU A 112 -3.44 -8.70 6.93
C LEU A 112 -2.98 -7.44 6.18
N LEU A 113 -3.89 -6.47 6.06
CA LEU A 113 -3.78 -5.34 5.12
C LEU A 113 -2.55 -4.45 5.36
N GLU A 114 -2.18 -4.15 6.60
CA GLU A 114 -0.98 -3.34 6.89
C GLU A 114 0.33 -4.07 6.52
N LYS A 115 0.37 -5.41 6.65
CA LYS A 115 1.51 -6.19 6.18
C LYS A 115 1.56 -6.23 4.66
N ALA A 116 0.40 -6.34 4.01
CA ALA A 116 0.32 -6.29 2.55
C ALA A 116 0.82 -4.94 2.02
N HIS A 117 0.38 -3.84 2.63
CA HIS A 117 0.82 -2.48 2.31
C HIS A 117 2.35 -2.33 2.41
N THR A 118 2.93 -2.79 3.52
CA THR A 118 4.38 -2.77 3.75
C THR A 118 5.13 -3.53 2.65
N GLU A 119 4.71 -4.75 2.31
CA GLU A 119 5.40 -5.57 1.31
C GLU A 119 5.20 -5.06 -0.13
N TYR A 120 4.05 -4.49 -0.47
CA TYR A 120 3.90 -3.80 -1.76
C TYR A 120 4.77 -2.55 -1.85
N SER A 121 4.89 -1.78 -0.76
CA SER A 121 5.79 -0.63 -0.69
C SER A 121 7.26 -1.06 -0.89
N GLU A 122 7.68 -2.15 -0.25
CA GLU A 122 9.01 -2.73 -0.47
C GLU A 122 9.18 -3.17 -1.94
N ALA A 123 8.17 -3.78 -2.57
CA ALA A 123 8.24 -4.14 -3.98
C ALA A 123 8.47 -2.92 -4.89
N ILE A 124 7.82 -1.79 -4.60
CA ILE A 124 7.97 -0.51 -5.31
C ILE A 124 9.36 0.08 -5.08
N ILE A 125 9.88 0.04 -3.85
CA ILE A 125 11.24 0.52 -3.54
C ILE A 125 12.29 -0.28 -4.34
N GLN A 126 12.12 -1.60 -4.42
CA GLN A 126 13.05 -2.47 -5.17
C GLN A 126 12.90 -2.34 -6.69
N ASN A 127 11.71 -1.98 -7.19
CA ASN A 127 11.46 -1.74 -8.61
C ASN A 127 10.32 -0.73 -8.80
N ALA A 128 10.67 0.54 -9.00
CA ALA A 128 9.73 1.64 -9.16
C ALA A 128 8.87 1.56 -10.44
N ASN A 129 9.20 0.68 -11.38
CA ASN A 129 8.42 0.46 -12.61
C ASN A 129 7.48 -0.75 -12.50
N TYR A 130 7.39 -1.38 -11.32
CA TYR A 130 6.57 -2.56 -11.12
C TYR A 130 5.10 -2.21 -10.88
N ALA A 131 4.41 -1.83 -11.97
CA ALA A 131 3.03 -1.32 -11.96
C ALA A 131 2.06 -2.17 -11.12
N SER A 132 2.17 -3.50 -11.16
CA SER A 132 1.29 -4.40 -10.40
C SER A 132 1.35 -4.17 -8.88
N ALA A 133 2.48 -3.71 -8.34
CA ALA A 133 2.57 -3.37 -6.92
C ALA A 133 1.82 -2.09 -6.57
N PHE A 134 1.86 -1.05 -7.42
CA PHE A 134 1.05 0.16 -7.24
C PHE A 134 -0.44 -0.17 -7.23
N LEU A 135 -0.90 -0.95 -8.21
CA LEU A 135 -2.31 -1.35 -8.26
C LEU A 135 -2.75 -2.12 -7.00
N ASN A 136 -1.95 -3.09 -6.56
CA ASN A 136 -2.32 -3.90 -5.41
C ASN A 136 -2.16 -3.13 -4.09
N ARG A 137 -1.22 -2.19 -4.00
CA ARG A 137 -1.12 -1.28 -2.86
C ARG A 137 -2.32 -0.33 -2.82
N ALA A 138 -2.72 0.28 -3.95
CA ALA A 138 -3.92 1.10 -4.04
C ALA A 138 -5.18 0.34 -3.58
N ASN A 139 -5.38 -0.89 -4.07
CA ASN A 139 -6.48 -1.75 -3.62
C ASN A 139 -6.44 -2.05 -2.11
N THR A 140 -5.23 -2.23 -1.56
CA THR A 140 -5.02 -2.42 -0.11
C THR A 140 -5.33 -1.14 0.66
N GLU A 141 -4.92 0.01 0.14
CA GLU A 141 -5.14 1.33 0.72
C GLU A 141 -6.62 1.71 0.73
N ILE A 142 -7.39 1.34 -0.29
CA ILE A 142 -8.86 1.46 -0.26
C ILE A 142 -9.45 0.69 0.91
N LYS A 143 -9.00 -0.55 1.16
CA LYS A 143 -9.47 -1.34 2.30
C LYS A 143 -9.00 -0.81 3.67
N LEU A 144 -7.91 -0.05 3.67
CA LEU A 144 -7.39 0.65 4.85
C LEU A 144 -7.95 2.08 4.98
N GLU A 145 -8.86 2.50 4.11
CA GLU A 145 -9.44 3.84 4.05
C GLU A 145 -8.39 4.97 3.83
N LYS A 146 -7.22 4.61 3.28
CA LYS A 146 -6.14 5.54 2.90
C LYS A 146 -6.38 6.12 1.50
N PHE A 147 -7.50 6.82 1.32
CA PHE A 147 -8.03 7.21 0.00
C PHE A 147 -7.09 8.10 -0.83
N THR A 148 -6.45 9.10 -0.23
CA THR A 148 -5.50 9.99 -0.93
C THR A 148 -4.27 9.22 -1.44
N ALA A 149 -3.77 8.26 -0.65
CA ALA A 149 -2.65 7.41 -1.07
C ALA A 149 -3.07 6.48 -2.23
N ALA A 150 -4.25 5.86 -2.12
CA ALA A 150 -4.80 4.99 -3.16
C ALA A 150 -4.98 5.74 -4.49
N LEU A 151 -5.49 6.97 -4.44
CA LEU A 151 -5.64 7.84 -5.60
C LEU A 151 -4.30 8.06 -6.33
N GLN A 152 -3.25 8.36 -5.59
CA GLN A 152 -1.91 8.57 -6.15
C GLN A 152 -1.38 7.30 -6.82
N ASP A 153 -1.52 6.14 -6.16
CA ASP A 153 -1.04 4.87 -6.70
C ASP A 153 -1.82 4.42 -7.94
N TYR A 154 -3.15 4.65 -7.99
CA TYR A 154 -3.94 4.39 -9.19
C TYR A 154 -3.50 5.25 -10.38
N LYS A 155 -3.20 6.53 -10.14
CA LYS A 155 -2.66 7.43 -11.17
C LYS A 155 -1.33 6.90 -11.69
N THR A 156 -0.39 6.59 -10.79
CA THR A 156 0.92 6.02 -11.18
C THR A 156 0.79 4.68 -11.91
N TYR A 157 -0.16 3.82 -11.52
CA TYR A 157 -0.44 2.59 -12.29
C TYR A 157 -0.83 2.89 -13.74
N LEU A 158 -1.72 3.86 -13.98
CA LEU A 158 -2.16 4.22 -15.33
C LEU A 158 -1.06 4.90 -16.15
N GLU A 159 -0.17 5.65 -15.50
CA GLU A 159 1.04 6.19 -16.14
C GLU A 159 1.98 5.07 -16.62
N LEU A 160 2.20 4.04 -15.79
CA LEU A 160 3.04 2.89 -16.13
C LEU A 160 2.37 1.91 -17.11
N LYS A 161 1.03 1.84 -17.12
CA LYS A 161 0.23 0.94 -17.96
C LYS A 161 -0.92 1.69 -18.66
N PRO A 162 -0.62 2.59 -19.60
CA PRO A 162 -1.64 3.43 -20.25
C PRO A 162 -2.65 2.63 -21.07
N ASN A 163 -2.29 1.43 -21.53
CA ASN A 163 -3.15 0.54 -22.31
C ASN A 163 -3.68 -0.65 -21.48
N SER A 164 -3.72 -0.53 -20.15
CA SER A 164 -4.25 -1.60 -19.29
C SER A 164 -5.74 -1.83 -19.60
N PRO A 165 -6.19 -3.10 -19.72
CA PRO A 165 -7.63 -3.40 -19.82
C PRO A 165 -8.40 -2.98 -18.56
N GLN A 166 -7.72 -2.76 -17.44
CA GLN A 166 -8.33 -2.30 -16.18
C GLN A 166 -8.52 -0.78 -16.15
N ARG A 167 -8.02 -0.04 -17.15
CA ARG A 167 -8.03 1.42 -17.19
C ARG A 167 -9.41 2.03 -16.95
N PRO A 168 -10.49 1.61 -17.63
CA PRO A 168 -11.80 2.24 -17.41
C PRO A 168 -12.29 2.11 -15.96
N ALA A 169 -12.04 0.96 -15.33
CA ALA A 169 -12.41 0.73 -13.93
C ALA A 169 -11.58 1.61 -12.99
N ILE A 170 -10.28 1.75 -13.25
CA ILE A 170 -9.39 2.56 -12.43
C ILE A 170 -9.68 4.06 -12.60
N GLU A 171 -9.97 4.53 -13.81
CA GLU A 171 -10.40 5.92 -14.05
C GLU A 171 -11.71 6.24 -13.32
N ALA A 172 -12.67 5.30 -13.27
CA ALA A 172 -13.88 5.48 -12.47
C ALA A 172 -13.59 5.59 -10.97
N ILE A 173 -12.65 4.80 -10.44
CA ILE A 173 -12.21 4.90 -9.05
C ILE A 173 -11.52 6.24 -8.80
N ILE A 174 -10.61 6.67 -9.69
CA ILE A 174 -9.91 7.96 -9.59
C ILE A 174 -10.93 9.11 -9.51
N ASN A 175 -11.90 9.16 -10.43
CA ASN A 175 -12.91 10.22 -10.44
C ASN A 175 -13.72 10.26 -9.13
N LEU A 176 -14.08 9.10 -8.59
CA LEU A 176 -14.78 9.00 -7.30
C LEU A 176 -13.92 9.54 -6.15
N LEU A 177 -12.65 9.15 -6.10
CA LEU A 177 -11.73 9.58 -5.05
C LEU A 177 -11.44 11.08 -5.12
N GLU A 178 -11.27 11.63 -6.33
CA GLU A 178 -11.08 13.07 -6.55
C GLU A 178 -12.29 13.90 -6.14
N GLU A 179 -13.50 13.45 -6.48
CA GLU A 179 -14.72 14.12 -6.04
C GLU A 179 -14.84 14.08 -4.51
N ASN A 180 -14.56 12.93 -3.88
CA ASN A 180 -14.57 12.82 -2.43
C ASN A 180 -13.54 13.74 -1.75
N GLU A 181 -12.32 13.83 -2.31
CA GLU A 181 -11.27 14.72 -1.81
C GLU A 181 -11.69 16.19 -1.91
N LYS A 182 -12.27 16.59 -3.05
CA LYS A 182 -12.81 17.93 -3.26
C LYS A 182 -13.95 18.26 -2.29
N GLN A 183 -14.87 17.32 -2.06
CA GLN A 183 -15.96 17.53 -1.11
C GLN A 183 -15.43 17.65 0.34
N ALA A 184 -14.42 16.87 0.69
CA ALA A 184 -13.76 16.98 2.00
C ALA A 184 -13.07 18.33 2.20
N GLU A 185 -12.41 18.86 1.15
CA GLU A 185 -11.80 20.19 1.18
C GLU A 185 -12.85 21.29 1.33
N LEU A 186 -13.93 21.25 0.54
CA LEU A 186 -15.03 22.21 0.63
C LEU A 186 -15.71 22.18 2.01
N ALA A 187 -15.92 20.99 2.58
CA ALA A 187 -16.48 20.83 3.91
C ALA A 187 -15.59 21.45 4.99
N LYS A 188 -14.25 21.29 4.87
CA LYS A 188 -13.28 21.90 5.77
C LYS A 188 -13.33 23.43 5.68
N LEU A 189 -13.33 23.98 4.47
CA LEU A 189 -13.42 25.43 4.25
C LEU A 189 -14.74 26.02 4.78
N ALA A 190 -15.85 25.32 4.59
CA ALA A 190 -17.15 25.74 5.11
C ALA A 190 -17.17 25.77 6.65
N GLU A 191 -16.58 24.78 7.30
CA GLU A 191 -16.47 24.71 8.77
C GLU A 191 -15.56 25.84 9.32
N GLU A 192 -14.44 26.13 8.65
CA GLU A 192 -13.57 27.25 9.01
C GLU A 192 -14.29 28.60 8.85
N ALA A 193 -15.00 28.79 7.73
CA ALA A 193 -15.78 30.00 7.48
C ALA A 193 -16.89 30.20 8.53
N LYS A 194 -17.56 29.12 8.94
CA LYS A 194 -18.58 29.16 10.01
C LYS A 194 -17.97 29.60 11.34
N LYS A 195 -16.81 29.05 11.73
CA LYS A 195 -16.09 29.47 12.95
C LYS A 195 -15.71 30.95 12.91
N ILE A 196 -15.23 31.44 11.77
CA ILE A 196 -14.89 32.86 11.59
C ILE A 196 -16.14 33.74 11.72
N ALA A 197 -17.27 33.34 11.12
CA ALA A 197 -18.53 34.07 11.21
C ALA A 197 -19.07 34.12 12.66
N GLU A 198 -18.98 33.01 13.40
CA GLU A 198 -19.37 32.95 14.82
C GLU A 198 -18.47 33.85 15.70
N GLN A 199 -17.16 33.81 15.48
CA GLN A 199 -16.21 34.69 16.18
C GLN A 199 -16.48 36.17 15.89
N LYS A 200 -16.75 36.51 14.63
CA LYS A 200 -17.11 37.87 14.22
C LYS A 200 -18.41 38.31 14.88
N ARG A 201 -19.45 37.48 14.84
CA ARG A 201 -20.74 37.77 15.50
C ARG A 201 -20.58 37.97 17.01
N LYS A 202 -19.75 37.15 17.67
CA LYS A 202 -19.45 37.28 19.10
C LYS A 202 -18.72 38.60 19.39
N LYS A 203 -17.74 38.98 18.56
CA LYS A 203 -17.01 40.24 18.71
C LYS A 203 -17.93 41.46 18.51
N GLU A 204 -18.77 41.43 17.49
CA GLU A 204 -19.77 42.49 17.23
C GLU A 204 -20.76 42.60 18.39
N PHE A 205 -21.25 41.47 18.92
CA PHE A 205 -22.10 41.47 20.11
C PHE A 205 -21.42 42.11 21.33
N LEU A 206 -20.17 41.74 21.62
CA LEU A 206 -19.42 42.32 22.74
C LEU A 206 -19.20 43.83 22.58
N ASN A 207 -18.88 44.28 21.37
CA ASN A 207 -18.73 45.70 21.09
C ASN A 207 -20.05 46.47 21.32
N ASN A 208 -21.17 45.97 20.79
CA ASN A 208 -22.47 46.60 20.95
C ASN A 208 -22.92 46.66 22.43
N VAL A 209 -22.65 45.60 23.21
CA VAL A 209 -22.91 45.59 24.67
C VAL A 209 -22.08 46.66 25.37
N ASN A 210 -20.79 46.77 25.05
CA ASN A 210 -19.89 47.76 25.64
C ASN A 210 -20.32 49.20 25.30
N ASP A 211 -20.68 49.47 24.05
CA ASP A 211 -21.17 50.78 23.61
C ASP A 211 -22.47 51.17 24.34
N SER A 212 -23.37 50.20 24.53
CA SER A 212 -24.64 50.42 25.26
C SER A 212 -24.38 50.75 26.73
N LEU A 213 -23.48 50.04 27.41
CA LEU A 213 -23.14 50.31 28.81
C LEU A 213 -22.54 51.71 29.00
N ASN A 214 -21.59 52.12 28.14
CA ASN A 214 -20.99 53.45 28.18
C ASN A 214 -22.01 54.59 27.95
N SER A 215 -23.11 54.32 27.23
CA SER A 215 -24.16 55.31 27.01
C SER A 215 -25.06 55.52 28.23
N ILE A 216 -25.22 54.50 29.07
CA ILE A 216 -26.02 54.55 30.30
C ILE A 216 -25.27 55.33 31.39
N ASP A 217 -23.97 55.08 31.55
CA ASP A 217 -23.13 55.80 32.54
C ASP A 217 -23.10 57.32 32.28
N ASN A 218 -23.18 57.73 31.00
CA ASN A 218 -23.29 59.14 30.64
C ASN A 218 -24.70 59.72 30.88
N ALA A 219 -25.75 58.91 30.86
CA ALA A 219 -27.12 59.34 31.08
C ALA A 219 -27.44 59.59 32.56
N GLU A 220 -26.78 58.88 33.50
CA GLU A 220 -26.90 59.15 34.94
C GLU A 220 -26.28 60.50 35.34
N SER A 221 -25.47 61.14 34.48
CA SER A 221 -24.85 62.44 34.75
C SER A 221 -25.70 63.67 34.34
N ILE A 222 -26.91 63.49 33.77
CA ILE A 222 -27.73 64.60 33.22
C ILE A 222 -29.08 64.80 33.94
N SER A 223 -29.22 64.37 35.19
CA SER A 223 -30.42 64.69 36.00
C SER A 223 -30.09 65.08 37.45
N ALA A 224 -29.28 66.12 37.61
CA ALA A 224 -29.22 66.92 38.85
C ALA A 224 -29.34 68.41 38.50
N GLY A 225 -30.37 68.75 37.70
CA GLY A 225 -30.77 70.12 37.44
C GLY A 225 -31.76 70.59 38.50
N SER A 226 -31.27 71.37 39.45
CA SER A 226 -31.99 72.30 40.33
C SER A 226 -33.24 71.77 41.05
N GLU A 227 -33.10 71.45 42.33
CA GLU A 227 -34.16 71.68 43.30
C GLU A 227 -33.57 72.42 44.50
N GLY A 228 -34.15 73.58 44.78
CA GLY A 228 -33.57 74.62 45.63
C GLY A 228 -33.35 74.16 47.06
N THR A 229 -32.27 74.65 47.64
CA THR A 229 -32.07 74.71 49.10
C THR A 229 -33.25 75.43 49.74
N ILE A 230 -34.10 74.69 50.43
CA ILE A 230 -34.95 75.26 51.47
C ILE A 230 -34.32 74.87 52.81
N ASP A 231 -33.73 75.89 53.41
CA ASP A 231 -33.27 75.94 54.79
C ASP A 231 -34.49 75.87 55.72
N TYR A 232 -34.53 74.85 56.58
CA TYR A 232 -35.34 74.85 57.78
C TYR A 232 -34.46 74.44 58.94
N THR A 233 -33.89 75.45 59.58
CA THR A 233 -33.65 75.45 61.01
C THR A 233 -34.94 75.13 61.75
N GLU A 234 -34.99 74.02 62.48
CA GLU A 234 -35.86 73.93 63.64
C GLU A 234 -35.13 73.17 64.75
N GLU A 235 -34.81 73.93 65.79
CA GLU A 235 -34.44 73.48 67.13
C GLU A 235 -35.52 72.51 67.65
N GLY A 236 -35.09 71.44 68.31
CA GLY A 236 -35.99 70.40 68.82
C GLY A 236 -35.31 69.57 69.89
N ASP A 237 -34.89 70.26 70.93
CA ASP A 237 -34.67 69.83 72.31
C ASP A 237 -35.28 68.48 72.76
N LEU A 238 -34.44 67.75 73.52
CA LEU A 238 -34.71 66.98 74.76
C LEU A 238 -34.84 65.44 74.75
N GLU A 239 -34.02 64.89 75.67
CA GLU A 239 -33.97 63.58 76.36
C GLU A 239 -33.31 62.36 75.70
#